data_AF-A0A5B9VTQ6-F1
#
_entry.id   AF-A0A5B9VTQ6-F1
#
_cell.length_a   1.000
_cell.length_b   1.000
_cell.length_c   1.000
_cell.angle_alpha   90.00
_cell.angle_beta   90.00
_cell.angle_gamma   90.00
#
_symmetry.space_group_name_H-M   'P 1'
#
loop_
_entity.id
_entity.type
_entity.pdbx_description
1 polymer ?
#
loop_
_entity_poly.entity_id
_entity_poly.type
_entity_poly.pdbx_seq_one_letter_code
_entity_poly.pdbx_strand_id
1 'polypeptide(L)' 'MATPGKKRGRPKGPGPVRETVVALKGGAAWKAWLDEFAAHCRLGIADTIEQALLVYAKERGFREPPKR' A
#
# COMPACT_ATOMS: atom_id res chain seq x y z
N MET A 1 -7.86 24.92 -22.64
CA MET A 1 -7.99 23.81 -21.67
C MET A 1 -6.91 22.80 -22.02
N ALA A 2 -5.90 22.58 -21.16
CA ALA A 2 -4.76 21.70 -21.44
C ALA A 2 -4.97 20.33 -20.76
N THR A 3 -4.93 19.25 -21.54
CA THR A 3 -5.01 17.86 -21.06
C THR A 3 -3.66 17.45 -20.45
N PRO A 4 -3.60 16.86 -19.24
CA PRO A 4 -2.33 16.49 -18.64
C PRO A 4 -1.69 15.30 -19.39
N GLY A 5 -0.47 15.50 -19.87
CA GLY A 5 0.29 14.52 -20.65
C GLY A 5 0.57 13.25 -19.85
N LYS A 6 0.26 12.10 -20.45
CA LYS A 6 0.53 10.76 -19.91
C LYS A 6 2.05 10.56 -19.79
N LYS A 7 2.58 10.64 -18.57
CA LYS A 7 4.00 10.33 -18.30
C LYS A 7 4.27 8.89 -18.73
N ARG A 8 5.12 8.72 -19.74
CA ARG A 8 5.54 7.44 -20.30
C ARG A 8 6.37 6.71 -19.24
N GLY A 9 5.80 5.65 -18.66
CA GLY A 9 6.47 4.88 -17.61
C GLY A 9 7.77 4.24 -18.08
N ARG A 10 8.72 4.07 -17.15
CA ARG A 10 9.98 3.34 -17.35
C ARG A 10 9.67 1.92 -17.81
N PRO A 11 10.39 1.36 -18.82
CA PRO A 11 10.21 -0.04 -19.23
C PRO A 11 10.37 -0.97 -18.03
N LYS A 12 9.44 -1.94 -17.88
CA LYS A 12 9.58 -3.01 -16.89
C LYS A 12 10.86 -3.79 -17.24
N GLY A 13 11.86 -3.72 -16.36
CA GLY A 13 13.07 -4.54 -16.48
C GLY A 13 12.74 -6.03 -16.25
N PRO A 14 13.68 -6.95 -16.55
CA PRO A 14 13.47 -8.41 -16.50
C PRO A 14 13.36 -8.98 -15.07
N GLY A 15 13.05 -8.16 -14.07
CA GLY A 15 12.87 -8.60 -12.69
C GLY A 15 11.59 -9.41 -12.51
N PRO A 16 11.49 -10.21 -11.44
CA PRO A 16 10.28 -10.96 -11.12
C PRO A 16 9.07 -10.02 -11.08
N VAL A 17 7.98 -10.46 -11.70
CA VAL A 17 6.74 -9.68 -11.78
C VAL A 17 6.18 -9.58 -10.37
N ARG A 18 6.17 -8.37 -9.81
CA ARG A 18 5.46 -8.12 -8.54
C ARG A 18 3.96 -8.29 -8.77
N GLU A 19 3.34 -9.14 -7.97
CA GLU A 19 1.91 -9.38 -8.01
C GLU A 19 1.17 -8.44 -7.07
N THR A 20 -0.08 -8.13 -7.41
CA THR A 20 -0.96 -7.40 -6.48
C THR A 20 -1.43 -8.37 -5.41
N VAL A 21 -0.93 -8.19 -4.18
CA VAL A 21 -1.26 -9.09 -3.05
C VAL A 21 -2.64 -8.78 -2.46
N VAL A 22 -3.03 -7.50 -2.39
CA VAL A 22 -4.31 -7.08 -1.83
C VAL A 22 -4.89 -5.91 -2.63
N ALA A 23 -6.17 -5.99 -2.99
CA ALA A 23 -6.96 -4.89 -3.52
C ALA A 23 -8.15 -4.63 -2.59
N LEU A 24 -8.16 -3.48 -1.91
CA LEU A 24 -9.22 -3.11 -0.98
C LEU A 24 -10.27 -2.25 -1.69
N LYS A 25 -11.54 -2.60 -1.52
CA LYS A 25 -12.68 -1.77 -1.89
C LYS A 25 -13.21 -1.09 -0.64
N GLY A 26 -13.41 0.22 -0.70
CA GLY A 26 -13.94 1.00 0.42
C GLY A 26 -14.69 2.24 -0.09
N GLY A 27 -15.55 2.80 0.76
CA GLY A 27 -16.22 4.07 0.48
C GLY A 27 -15.26 5.26 0.54
N ALA A 28 -15.68 6.39 -0.01
CA ALA A 28 -14.88 7.61 -0.03
C ALA A 28 -14.46 8.08 1.38
N ALA A 29 -15.38 8.02 2.35
CA ALA A 29 -15.10 8.37 3.74
C ALA A 29 -14.04 7.47 4.38
N TRP A 30 -14.10 6.16 4.10
CA TRP A 30 -13.11 5.21 4.60
C TRP A 30 -11.73 5.44 4.00
N LYS A 31 -11.67 5.76 2.70
CA LYS A 31 -10.41 6.13 2.03
C LYS A 31 -9.82 7.40 2.65
N ALA A 32 -10.63 8.44 2.86
CA ALA A 32 -10.16 9.71 3.44
C ALA A 32 -9.56 9.50 4.84
N TRP A 33 -10.25 8.72 5.69
CA TRP A 33 -9.72 8.34 6.99
C TRP A 33 -8.38 7.59 6.89
N LEU A 34 -8.24 6.67 5.93
CA LEU A 34 -7.00 5.93 5.72
C LEU A 34 -5.86 6.82 5.21
N ASP A 35 -6.15 7.81 4.37
CA ASP A 35 -5.20 8.83 3.93
C ASP A 35 -4.71 9.67 5.12
N GLU A 36 -5.61 10.11 6.01
CA GLU A 36 -5.27 10.84 7.23
C GLU A 36 -4.40 10.01 8.18
N PHE A 37 -4.75 8.75 8.38
CA PHE A 37 -3.97 7.84 9.22
C PHE A 37 -2.57 7.60 8.66
N ALA A 38 -2.45 7.37 7.35
CA ALA A 38 -1.16 7.21 6.70
C ALA A 38 -0.29 8.48 6.84
N ALA A 39 -0.89 9.67 6.69
CA ALA A 39 -0.23 10.95 6.88
C ALA A 39 0.26 11.13 8.33
N HIS A 40 -0.55 10.74 9.33
CA HIS A 40 -0.15 10.77 10.74
C HIS A 40 1.08 9.90 11.00
N CYS A 41 1.13 8.69 10.42
CA CYS A 41 2.28 7.80 10.50
C CYS A 41 3.47 8.24 9.65
N ARG A 42 3.31 9.26 8.78
CA ARG A 42 4.29 9.70 7.78
C ARG A 42 4.70 8.57 6.81
N LEU A 43 3.73 7.75 6.42
CA LEU A 43 3.91 6.60 5.54
C LEU A 43 2.95 6.67 4.34
N GLY A 44 3.23 5.88 3.30
CA GLY A 44 2.23 5.63 2.26
C GLY A 44 1.18 4.63 2.77
N ILE A 45 -0.04 4.67 2.21
CA ILE A 45 -1.15 3.78 2.62
C ILE A 45 -0.74 2.30 2.64
N ALA A 46 -0.01 1.84 1.61
CA ALA A 46 0.44 0.46 1.53
C ALA A 46 1.39 0.08 2.68
N ASP A 47 2.33 0.97 3.02
CA ASP A 47 3.28 0.76 4.12
C ASP A 47 2.56 0.83 5.48
N THR A 48 1.59 1.75 5.63
CA THR A 48 0.74 1.83 6.83
C THR A 48 -0.03 0.53 7.04
N ILE A 49 -0.65 -0.02 5.99
CA ILE A 49 -1.37 -1.31 6.07
C ILE A 49 -0.39 -2.44 6.42
N GLU A 50 0.79 -2.48 5.81
CA GLU A 50 1.81 -3.48 6.13
C GLU A 50 2.23 -3.43 7.60
N GLN A 51 2.53 -2.24 8.14
CA GLN A 51 2.88 -2.06 9.55
C GLN A 51 1.74 -2.49 10.47
N ALA A 52 0.50 -2.12 10.15
CA ALA A 52 -0.67 -2.55 10.91
C ALA A 52 -0.83 -4.09 10.91
N LEU A 53 -0.60 -4.74 9.77
CA LEU A 53 -0.65 -6.21 9.66
C LEU A 53 0.46 -6.89 10.48
N LEU A 54 1.67 -6.32 10.51
CA LEU A 54 2.77 -6.82 11.35
C LEU A 54 2.43 -6.75 12.84
N VAL A 55 1.90 -5.62 13.29
CA VAL A 55 1.47 -5.42 14.68
C VAL A 55 0.36 -6.41 15.03
N TYR A 56 -0.67 -6.51 14.18
CA TYR A 56 -1.78 -7.44 14.40
C TYR A 56 -1.32 -8.90 14.44
N ALA A 57 -0.43 -9.32 13.54
CA ALA A 57 0.13 -10.67 13.55
C ALA A 57 0.89 -10.96 14.85
N LYS A 58 1.74 -10.03 15.29
CA LYS A 58 2.49 -10.14 16.55
C LYS A 58 1.56 -10.24 17.77
N GLU A 59 0.54 -9.40 17.86
CA GLU A 59 -0.44 -9.42 18.96
C GLU A 59 -1.22 -10.74 19.03
N ARG A 60 -1.41 -11.39 17.88
CA ARG A 60 -2.06 -12.71 17.79
C ARG A 60 -1.10 -13.88 17.97
N GLY A 61 0.19 -13.63 18.18
CA GLY A 61 1.21 -14.68 18.24
C GLY A 61 1.39 -15.43 16.92
N PHE A 62 1.06 -14.78 15.79
CA PHE A 62 1.28 -15.35 14.47
C PHE A 62 2.74 -15.16 14.03
N ARG A 63 3.21 -16.05 13.15
CA ARG A 63 4.60 -16.03 12.66
C ARG A 63 4.93 -14.73 11.93
N GLU A 64 6.21 -14.34 11.98
CA GLU A 64 6.73 -13.23 11.19
C GLU A 64 6.63 -13.50 9.69
N PRO A 65 6.39 -12.47 8.85
CA PRO A 65 6.34 -12.66 7.41
C PRO A 65 7.74 -12.94 6.83
N PRO A 66 7.81 -13.62 5.67
CA PRO A 66 9.06 -13.77 4.95
C PRO A 66 9.60 -12.43 4.46
N LYS A 67 10.92 -12.35 4.24
CA LYS A 67 11.56 -11.17 3.63
C LYS A 67 11.05 -10.98 2.20
N ARG A 68 10.69 -9.73 1.87
CA ARG A 68 10.19 -9.29 0.56
C ARG A 68 11.31 -8.91 -0.40
#